data_AF-A0A210QMB8-F1
#
_entry.id   AF-A0A210QMB8-F1
#
_cell.length_a   1.000
_cell.length_b   1.000
_cell.length_c   1.000
_cell.angle_alpha   90.00
_cell.angle_beta   90.00
_cell.angle_gamma   90.00
#
_symmetry.space_group_name_H-M   'P 1'
#
loop_
_entity.id
_entity.type
_entity.pdbx_description
1 polymer ?
#
loop_
_entity_poly.entity_id
_entity_poly.type
_entity_poly.pdbx_seq_one_letter_code
_entity_poly.pdbx_strand_id
1 'polypeptide(L)'
;MNNLYVLQIDTAFLGCEDFLMGDIRVDGERHITFGTPTQQELLRRAKRWYLDGTFKVVRRPFVSLYSLHAFIQQEDSMKQVPLIYILMSSMRKIDYLAQCGPQ
;
A
#
# COMPACT_ATOMS: atom_id res chain seq x y z
N MET A 1 6.92 36.88 11.68
CA MET A 1 7.48 36.15 10.53
C MET A 1 7.03 34.70 10.64
N ASN A 2 5.94 34.32 9.95
CA ASN A 2 5.41 32.95 9.99
C ASN A 2 5.79 32.24 8.69
N ASN A 3 6.71 31.29 8.78
CA ASN A 3 7.03 30.39 7.68
C ASN A 3 5.97 29.28 7.66
N LEU A 4 4.91 29.50 6.88
CA LEU A 4 3.92 28.46 6.59
C LEU A 4 4.59 27.47 5.65
N TYR A 5 5.03 26.33 6.18
CA TYR A 5 5.40 25.17 5.37
C TYR A 5 4.14 24.71 4.63
N VAL A 6 3.94 25.21 3.41
CA VAL A 6 2.95 24.67 2.49
C VAL A 6 3.48 23.28 2.11
N LEU A 7 2.81 22.23 2.61
CA LEU A 7 3.04 20.86 2.17
C LEU A 7 2.77 20.80 0.67
N GLN A 8 3.84 20.86 -0.12
CA GLN A 8 3.76 20.68 -1.55
C GLN A 8 3.68 19.18 -1.80
N ILE A 9 2.46 18.68 -1.99
CA ILE A 9 2.21 17.28 -2.32
C ILE A 9 2.50 17.14 -3.82
N ASP A 10 3.57 16.43 -4.17
CA ASP A 10 3.73 15.93 -5.53
C ASP A 10 2.54 15.02 -5.83
N THR A 11 1.86 15.26 -6.94
CA THR A 11 0.70 14.46 -7.38
C THR A 11 0.93 13.82 -8.73
N ALA A 12 2.13 13.96 -9.31
CA ALA A 12 2.47 13.39 -10.62
C ALA A 12 2.26 11.87 -10.64
N PHE A 13 2.50 11.18 -9.52
CA PHE A 13 2.26 9.75 -9.38
C PHE A 13 0.76 9.36 -9.39
N LEU A 14 -0.17 10.28 -9.10
CA LEU A 14 -1.61 10.04 -9.24
C LEU A 14 -2.04 10.00 -10.70
N GLY A 15 -1.23 10.55 -11.62
CA GLY A 15 -1.44 10.46 -13.07
C GLY A 15 -0.94 9.16 -13.69
N CYS A 16 -0.37 8.24 -12.91
CA CYS A 16 -0.01 6.91 -13.39
C CYS A 16 -1.31 6.10 -13.60
N GLU A 17 -1.65 5.78 -14.85
CA GLU A 17 -2.85 4.99 -15.19
C GLU A 17 -2.88 3.64 -14.45
N ASP A 18 -1.70 3.08 -14.17
CA ASP A 18 -1.53 1.80 -13.46
C ASP A 18 -1.42 1.95 -11.93
N PHE A 19 -1.70 3.14 -11.37
CA PHE A 19 -1.63 3.36 -9.92
C PHE A 19 -2.69 2.55 -9.16
N LEU A 20 -3.89 2.39 -9.75
CA LEU A 20 -4.92 1.51 -9.22
C LEU A 20 -4.66 0.09 -9.70
N MET A 21 -4.10 -0.73 -8.82
CA MET A 21 -3.71 -2.10 -9.15
C MET A 21 -4.88 -3.09 -9.04
N GLY A 22 -5.89 -2.81 -8.21
CA GLY A 22 -7.03 -3.70 -8.06
C GLY A 22 -8.18 -3.16 -7.22
N ASP A 23 -9.38 -3.61 -7.56
CA ASP A 23 -10.62 -3.45 -6.77
C ASP A 23 -11.18 -4.85 -6.51
N ILE A 24 -10.86 -5.41 -5.34
CA ILE A 24 -11.13 -6.79 -4.98
C ILE A 24 -12.33 -6.84 -4.05
N ARG A 25 -13.27 -7.76 -4.33
CA ARG A 25 -14.45 -7.99 -3.48
C ARG A 25 -14.46 -9.39 -2.91
N VAL A 26 -14.64 -9.51 -1.59
CA VAL A 26 -14.64 -10.78 -0.85
C VAL A 26 -15.82 -10.80 0.12
N ASP A 27 -16.79 -11.68 -0.09
CA ASP A 27 -18.00 -11.79 0.73
C ASP A 27 -18.71 -10.44 1.02
N GLY A 28 -18.80 -9.57 0.01
CA GLY A 28 -19.43 -8.26 0.14
C GLY A 28 -18.52 -7.15 0.68
N GLU A 29 -17.32 -7.48 1.14
CA GLU A 29 -16.29 -6.51 1.53
C GLU A 29 -15.49 -6.06 0.30
N ARG A 30 -15.03 -4.80 0.30
CA ARG A 30 -14.28 -4.18 -0.80
C ARG A 30 -12.90 -3.76 -0.33
N HIS A 31 -11.90 -4.12 -1.13
CA HIS A 31 -10.50 -3.81 -0.89
C HIS A 31 -9.90 -3.16 -2.13
N ILE A 32 -9.28 -1.99 -1.97
CA ILE A 32 -8.68 -1.23 -3.09
C ILE A 32 -7.17 -1.23 -2.91
N THR A 33 -6.46 -1.73 -3.91
CA THR A 33 -5.00 -1.86 -3.91
C THR A 33 -4.37 -0.86 -4.85
N PHE A 34 -3.37 -0.13 -4.36
CA PHE A 34 -2.70 0.94 -5.07
C PHE A 34 -1.18 0.90 -4.90
N GLY A 35 -0.50 1.30 -5.95
CA GLY A 35 0.95 1.27 -6.11
C GLY A 35 1.31 1.36 -7.58
N THR A 36 2.58 1.54 -7.88
CA THR A 36 3.08 1.63 -9.26
C THR A 36 3.63 0.29 -9.74
N PRO A 37 3.70 0.04 -11.07
CA PRO A 37 4.36 -1.15 -11.60
C PRO A 37 5.80 -1.34 -11.09
N THR A 38 6.54 -0.24 -10.92
CA THR A 38 7.89 -0.27 -10.34
C THR A 38 7.90 -0.75 -8.89
N GLN A 39 6.98 -0.25 -8.05
CA GLN A 39 6.86 -0.69 -6.66
C GLN A 39 6.44 -2.16 -6.57
N GLN A 40 5.53 -2.61 -7.44
CA GLN A 40 5.13 -4.01 -7.53
C GLN A 40 6.32 -4.92 -7.88
N GLU A 41 7.15 -4.54 -8.87
CA GLU A 41 8.32 -5.32 -9.25
C GLU A 41 9.37 -5.37 -8.12
N LEU A 42 9.58 -4.25 -7.41
CA LEU A 42 10.44 -4.23 -6.22
C LEU A 42 9.94 -5.20 -5.15
N LEU A 43 8.62 -5.22 -4.91
CA LEU A 43 8.01 -6.13 -3.95
C LEU A 43 8.16 -7.59 -4.41
N ARG A 44 7.93 -7.89 -5.70
CA ARG A 44 8.10 -9.24 -6.29
C ARG A 44 9.52 -9.78 -6.15
N ARG A 45 10.53 -8.91 -6.24
CA ARG A 45 11.95 -9.27 -6.10
C ARG A 45 12.40 -9.39 -4.64
N ALA A 46 11.64 -8.86 -3.70
CA ALA A 46 11.99 -8.88 -2.28
C ALA A 46 11.89 -10.31 -1.71
N LYS A 47 12.90 -10.73 -0.95
CA LYS A 47 12.91 -12.05 -0.28
C LYS A 47 11.89 -12.17 0.85
N ARG A 48 11.54 -11.05 1.46
CA ARG A 48 10.63 -10.97 2.62
C ARG A 48 9.78 -9.73 2.49
N TRP A 49 8.49 -9.91 2.75
CA TRP A 49 7.54 -8.82 2.85
C TRP A 49 7.20 -8.59 4.30
N TYR A 50 7.00 -7.34 4.66
CA TYR A 50 6.53 -6.92 5.97
C TYR A 50 5.22 -6.20 5.77
N LEU A 51 4.25 -6.48 6.63
CA LEU A 51 2.91 -5.96 6.45
C LEU A 51 2.55 -5.12 7.67
N ASP A 52 2.07 -3.91 7.43
CA ASP A 52 1.70 -2.96 8.48
C ASP A 52 0.28 -2.43 8.27
N GLY A 53 -0.50 -2.39 9.35
CA GLY A 53 -1.90 -1.98 9.35
C GLY A 53 -2.11 -0.73 10.19
N THR A 54 -2.54 0.35 9.53
CA THR A 54 -2.88 1.61 10.19
C THR A 54 -4.39 1.84 10.20
N PHE A 55 -4.97 1.94 11.40
CA PHE A 55 -6.43 2.04 11.60
C PHE A 55 -6.93 3.48 11.77
N LYS A 56 -6.09 4.39 12.26
CA LYS A 56 -6.52 5.74 12.69
C LYS A 56 -6.73 6.74 11.54
N VAL A 57 -6.29 6.40 10.34
CA VAL A 57 -6.19 7.33 9.20
C VAL A 57 -7.27 7.14 8.14
N VAL A 58 -8.14 6.15 8.29
CA VAL A 58 -9.18 5.82 7.31
C VAL A 58 -10.57 6.22 7.81
N ARG A 59 -11.48 6.43 6.85
CA ARG A 59 -12.90 6.68 7.11
C ARG A 59 -13.74 5.60 6.44
N ARG A 60 -14.93 5.35 7.01
CA ARG A 60 -15.92 4.45 6.41
C ARG A 60 -16.15 4.82 4.94
N PRO A 61 -16.25 3.83 4.03
CA PRO A 61 -16.47 2.40 4.31
C PRO A 61 -15.20 1.60 4.66
N PHE A 62 -14.00 2.18 4.57
CA PHE A 62 -12.76 1.48 4.92
C PHE A 62 -12.45 1.58 6.42
N VAL A 63 -11.89 0.51 6.97
CA VAL A 63 -11.58 0.39 8.41
C VAL A 63 -10.10 0.20 8.69
N SER A 64 -9.30 -0.09 7.65
CA SER A 64 -7.83 -0.10 7.74
C SER A 64 -7.16 0.34 6.44
N LEU A 65 -6.00 0.97 6.58
CA LEU A 65 -5.01 1.11 5.52
C LEU A 65 -3.89 0.09 5.80
N TYR A 66 -3.81 -0.93 4.96
CA TYR A 66 -2.77 -1.94 5.01
C TYR A 66 -1.66 -1.59 4.03
N SER A 67 -0.41 -1.91 4.36
CA SER A 67 0.74 -1.59 3.51
C SER A 67 1.71 -2.76 3.47
N LEU A 68 2.22 -3.04 2.28
CA LEU A 68 3.24 -4.05 2.03
C LEU A 68 4.58 -3.35 1.88
N HIS A 69 5.54 -3.78 2.68
CA HIS A 69 6.87 -3.21 2.78
C HIS A 69 7.91 -4.22 2.38
N ALA A 70 9.02 -3.73 1.85
CA ALA A 70 10.24 -4.49 1.68
C ALA A 70 11.44 -3.68 2.18
N PHE A 71 12.52 -4.38 2.49
CA PHE A 71 13.81 -3.73 2.69
C PHE A 71 14.48 -3.51 1.34
N ILE A 72 14.85 -2.26 1.05
CA ILE A 72 15.71 -1.92 -0.08
C ILE A 72 17.10 -1.66 0.49
N GLN A 73 18.09 -2.32 -0.11
CA GLN A 73 19.49 -2.09 0.19
C GLN A 73 20.12 -1.27 -0.92
N GLN A 74 20.79 -0.20 -0.54
CA GLN A 74 21.64 0.59 -1.42
C GLN A 74 22.94 0.86 -0.67
N GLU A 75 24.05 0.37 -1.21
CA GLU A 75 25.38 0.43 -0.57
C GLU A 75 25.31 -0.15 0.87
N ASP A 76 25.72 0.63 1.86
CA ASP A 76 25.72 0.25 3.28
C ASP A 76 24.41 0.60 4.01
N SER A 77 23.41 1.13 3.29
CA SER A 77 22.11 1.48 3.87
C SER A 77 21.05 0.45 3.52
N MET A 78 20.34 -0.02 4.54
CA MET A 78 19.13 -0.83 4.39
C MET A 78 17.95 -0.07 5.01
N LYS A 79 16.92 0.19 4.21
CA LYS A 79 15.71 0.89 4.65
C LYS A 79 14.47 0.07 4.34
N GLN A 80 13.57 0.00 5.30
CA GLN A 80 12.22 -0.49 5.07
C GLN A 80 11.44 0.60 4.33
N VAL A 81 10.79 0.25 3.23
CA VAL A 81 9.95 1.16 2.47
C VAL A 81 8.57 0.53 2.20
N PRO A 82 7.48 1.30 2.34
CA PRO A 82 6.18 0.88 1.86
C PRO A 82 6.17 0.94 0.32
N LEU A 83 5.67 -0.13 -0.30
CA LEU A 83 5.64 -0.26 -1.76
C LEU A 83 4.20 -0.31 -2.28
N ILE A 84 3.35 -1.12 -1.66
CA ILE A 84 1.94 -1.29 -2.03
C ILE A 84 1.07 -0.94 -0.84
N TYR A 85 -0.08 -0.35 -1.12
CA TYR A 85 -1.05 0.04 -0.11
C TYR A 85 -2.43 -0.52 -0.47
N ILE A 86 -3.20 -0.88 0.55
CA ILE A 86 -4.49 -1.53 0.40
C ILE A 86 -5.46 -0.88 1.39
N LEU A 87 -6.50 -0.23 0.88
CA LEU A 87 -7.64 0.18 1.69
C LEU A 87 -8.55 -1.03 1.87
N MET A 88 -8.80 -1.43 3.11
CA MET A 88 -9.60 -2.62 3.44
C MET A 88 -10.86 -2.24 4.20
N SER A 89 -12.02 -2.75 3.77
CA SER A 89 -13.29 -2.58 4.49
C SER A 89 -13.50 -3.61 5.60
N SER A 90 -12.73 -4.69 5.59
CA SER A 90 -12.68 -5.73 6.61
C SER A 90 -11.29 -6.36 6.73
N MET A 91 -11.02 -7.06 7.82
CA MET A 91 -9.70 -7.59 8.18
C MET A 91 -9.76 -9.06 8.58
N ARG A 92 -10.63 -9.83 7.93
CA ARG A 92 -10.74 -11.27 8.16
C ARG A 92 -9.58 -11.98 7.45
N LYS A 93 -9.28 -13.20 7.89
CA LYS A 93 -8.25 -14.04 7.26
C LYS A 93 -8.43 -14.16 5.74
N ILE A 94 -9.68 -14.32 5.28
CA ILE A 94 -10.00 -14.43 3.85
C ILE A 94 -9.68 -13.15 3.07
N ASP A 95 -9.83 -11.99 3.70
CA ASP A 95 -9.53 -10.71 3.08
C ASP A 95 -8.02 -10.58 2.81
N TYR A 96 -7.17 -11.01 3.75
CA TYR A 96 -5.71 -11.04 3.54
C TYR A 96 -5.28 -12.06 2.48
N LEU A 97 -5.89 -13.24 2.46
CA LEU A 97 -5.58 -14.27 1.46
C LEU A 97 -5.93 -13.80 0.05
N ALA A 98 -7.00 -13.03 -0.12
CA ALA A 98 -7.34 -12.44 -1.41
C ALA A 98 -6.32 -11.41 -1.91
N GLN A 99 -5.54 -10.80 -1.01
CA GLN A 99 -4.50 -9.81 -1.35
C GLN A 99 -3.11 -10.41 -1.51
N CYS A 100 -2.74 -11.35 -0.64
CA CYS A 100 -1.36 -11.83 -0.48
C CYS A 100 -1.22 -13.36 -0.56
N GLY A 101 -2.29 -14.09 -0.86
CA GLY A 101 -2.27 -15.54 -0.99
C GLY A 101 -1.53 -16.00 -2.26
N PRO A 102 -1.10 -17.27 -2.31
CA PRO A 102 -0.61 -17.86 -3.55
C PRO A 102 -1.71 -17.82 -4.62
N GLN A 103 -1.34 -17.41 -5.83
CA GLN A 103 -2.21 -17.40 -7.01
C GLN A 103 -2.00 -18.64 -7.86
#